data_AF-A0A9P5B788-F1
#
_entry.id   AF-A0A9P5B788-F1
#
_cell.length_a   1.000
_cell.length_b   1.000
_cell.length_c   1.000
_cell.angle_alpha   90.00
_cell.angle_beta   90.00
_cell.angle_gamma   90.00
#
_symmetry.space_group_name_H-M   'P 1'
#
loop_
_entity.id
_entity.type
_entity.pdbx_description
1 polymer ?
#
loop_
_entity_poly.entity_id
_entity_poly.type
_entity_poly.pdbx_seq_one_letter_code
_entity_poly.pdbx_strand_id
1 'polypeptide(L)'
;MPDVSSTSSSLSAAAHDDFVAFLSTRHREIRQHGTMIICLPSDGEISVLPTFRCFETCLRNLYDKYQVDPTIARRLPMYFRTMDEILASITAVDSKWALKSHHALPLMHTLWSPEVIEASSEDARMLARKRYTDTVAGFALAACSQFFIDGLKPQDNRGQTLEDDEIRLKEEFMTDLTTAFKDEFLHSHCMDKVGFTYTLLELERL
;
A
#
# COMPACT_ATOMS: atom_id res chain seq x y z
N MET A 1 -28.82 2.37 5.87
CA MET A 1 -28.03 3.53 5.39
C MET A 1 -26.90 2.95 4.56
N PRO A 2 -26.88 3.14 3.23
CA PRO A 2 -25.83 2.55 2.43
C PRO A 2 -24.56 3.37 2.63
N ASP A 3 -23.55 2.73 3.22
CA ASP A 3 -22.21 3.27 3.38
C ASP A 3 -21.62 3.57 2.00
N VAL A 4 -20.98 4.72 1.87
CA VAL A 4 -20.39 5.22 0.64
C VAL A 4 -19.21 4.31 0.29
N SER A 5 -19.49 3.23 -0.45
CA SER A 5 -18.48 2.45 -1.14
C SER A 5 -17.78 3.41 -2.09
N SER A 6 -16.55 3.78 -1.77
CA SER A 6 -15.72 4.60 -2.62
C SER A 6 -15.54 3.88 -3.96
N THR A 7 -16.22 4.37 -4.99
CA THR A 7 -15.97 3.94 -6.36
C THR A 7 -14.57 4.42 -6.75
N SER A 8 -13.92 3.78 -7.73
CA SER A 8 -12.59 4.24 -8.20
C SER A 8 -12.62 5.73 -8.59
N SER A 9 -13.74 6.20 -9.13
CA SER A 9 -14.00 7.60 -9.47
C SER A 9 -13.99 8.54 -8.26
N SER A 10 -14.47 8.12 -7.08
CA SER A 10 -14.45 8.99 -5.89
C SER A 10 -13.07 9.10 -5.25
N LEU A 11 -12.26 8.03 -5.29
CA LEU A 11 -10.88 8.07 -4.80
C LEU A 11 -9.98 8.90 -5.72
N SER A 12 -10.18 8.76 -7.04
CA SER A 12 -9.51 9.59 -8.05
C SER A 12 -9.74 11.08 -7.80
N ALA A 13 -11.00 11.49 -7.58
CA ALA A 13 -11.35 12.89 -7.30
C ALA A 13 -10.71 13.40 -5.99
N ALA A 14 -10.79 12.63 -4.91
CA ALA A 14 -10.17 13.02 -3.64
C ALA A 14 -8.64 13.16 -3.76
N ALA A 15 -7.98 12.22 -4.44
CA ALA A 15 -6.54 12.28 -4.67
C ALA A 15 -6.12 13.45 -5.57
N HIS A 16 -6.97 13.83 -6.53
CA HIS A 16 -6.78 15.04 -7.34
C HIS A 16 -6.84 16.29 -6.46
N ASP A 17 -7.91 16.45 -5.68
CA ASP A 17 -8.10 17.61 -4.80
C ASP A 17 -6.96 17.75 -3.79
N ASP A 18 -6.55 16.66 -3.15
CA ASP A 18 -5.42 16.63 -2.22
C ASP A 18 -4.12 17.06 -2.89
N PHE A 19 -3.86 16.59 -4.12
CA PHE A 19 -2.63 16.94 -4.83
C PHE A 19 -2.63 18.39 -5.33
N VAL A 20 -3.77 18.90 -5.81
CA VAL A 20 -3.96 20.31 -6.17
C VAL A 20 -3.75 21.22 -4.95
N ALA A 21 -4.29 20.84 -3.79
CA ALA A 21 -4.12 21.56 -2.53
C ALA A 21 -2.66 21.55 -2.07
N PHE A 22 -1.98 20.40 -2.17
CA PHE A 22 -0.55 20.24 -1.90
C PHE A 22 0.28 21.19 -2.79
N LEU A 23 0.11 21.13 -4.11
CA LEU A 23 0.87 21.95 -5.07
C LEU A 23 0.62 23.45 -4.86
N SER A 24 -0.63 23.84 -4.59
CA SER A 24 -0.99 25.23 -4.28
C SER A 24 -0.36 25.73 -2.98
N THR A 25 -0.23 24.87 -1.99
CA THR A 25 0.40 25.22 -0.71
C THR A 25 1.91 25.34 -0.88
N ARG A 26 2.57 24.35 -1.51
CA ARG A 26 4.01 24.37 -1.77
C ARG A 26 4.44 25.59 -2.60
N HIS A 27 3.60 26.06 -3.52
CA HIS A 27 3.89 27.24 -4.34
C HIS A 27 4.10 28.51 -3.50
N ARG A 28 3.37 28.65 -2.38
CA ARG A 28 3.50 29.81 -1.49
C ARG A 28 4.79 29.78 -0.66
N GLU A 29 5.41 28.61 -0.51
CA GLU A 29 6.55 28.39 0.37
C GLU A 29 7.88 28.35 -0.38
N ILE A 30 7.87 27.81 -1.60
CA ILE A 30 9.05 27.68 -2.44
C ILE A 30 9.33 29.02 -3.13
N ARG A 31 10.60 29.40 -3.27
CA ARG A 31 11.00 30.66 -3.93
C ARG A 31 10.73 30.61 -5.44
N GLN A 32 10.58 31.76 -6.08
CA GLN A 32 10.44 31.83 -7.53
C GLN A 32 11.65 31.16 -8.21
N HIS A 33 11.42 30.37 -9.26
CA HIS A 33 12.40 29.49 -9.91
C HIS A 33 13.02 28.40 -9.01
N GLY A 34 12.43 28.17 -7.83
CA GLY A 34 12.80 27.07 -6.97
C GLY A 34 12.27 25.74 -7.51
N THR A 35 13.06 24.68 -7.34
CA THR A 35 12.71 23.33 -7.78
C THR A 35 12.06 22.53 -6.66
N MET A 36 11.05 21.75 -7.00
CA MET A 36 10.46 20.71 -6.17
C MET A 36 10.55 19.37 -6.90
N ILE A 37 11.16 18.39 -6.26
CA ILE A 37 11.20 17.01 -6.74
C ILE A 37 10.18 16.21 -5.93
N ILE A 38 9.25 15.54 -6.62
CA ILE A 38 8.23 14.70 -5.99
C ILE A 38 8.44 13.27 -6.48
N CYS A 39 8.57 12.32 -5.56
CA CYS A 39 8.52 10.89 -5.84
C CYS A 39 7.28 10.32 -5.16
N LEU A 40 6.35 9.78 -5.94
CA LEU A 40 5.11 9.21 -5.42
C LEU A 40 4.83 7.85 -6.06
N PRO A 41 4.31 6.86 -5.31
CA PRO A 41 3.91 5.60 -5.91
C PRO A 41 2.70 5.83 -6.82
N SER A 42 2.74 5.26 -8.01
CA SER A 42 1.77 5.44 -9.08
C SER A 42 1.34 4.09 -9.66
N ASP A 43 0.25 4.10 -10.41
CA ASP A 43 -0.13 2.95 -11.21
C ASP A 43 0.94 2.67 -12.29
N GLY A 44 1.16 1.41 -12.63
CA GLY A 44 2.21 1.01 -13.56
C GLY A 44 2.51 -0.48 -13.60
N GLU A 45 3.65 -0.83 -14.20
CA GLU A 45 4.06 -2.21 -14.47
C GLU A 45 4.24 -3.05 -13.20
N ILE A 46 4.81 -2.46 -12.14
CA ILE A 46 5.09 -3.15 -10.88
C ILE A 46 4.09 -2.69 -9.83
N SER A 47 3.46 -3.66 -9.16
CA SER A 47 2.31 -3.39 -8.31
C SER A 47 2.38 -4.14 -6.98
N VAL A 48 1.73 -3.56 -5.97
CA VAL A 48 1.45 -4.19 -4.68
C VAL A 48 0.12 -4.94 -4.64
N LEU A 49 -0.59 -5.06 -5.77
CA LEU A 49 -1.87 -5.79 -5.84
C LEU A 49 -1.82 -7.23 -5.29
N PRO A 50 -0.77 -8.05 -5.53
CA PRO A 50 -0.68 -9.38 -4.92
C PRO A 50 -0.74 -9.34 -3.38
N THR A 51 -0.09 -8.35 -2.78
CA THR A 51 -0.11 -8.10 -1.33
C THR A 51 -1.52 -7.78 -0.83
N PHE A 52 -2.27 -6.92 -1.53
CA PHE A 52 -3.64 -6.60 -1.14
C PHE A 52 -4.57 -7.80 -1.25
N ARG A 53 -4.41 -8.63 -2.29
CA ARG A 53 -5.16 -9.88 -2.44
C ARG A 53 -4.89 -10.84 -1.28
N CYS A 54 -3.64 -10.97 -0.85
CA CYS A 54 -3.30 -11.74 0.35
C CYS A 54 -4.02 -11.19 1.58
N PHE A 55 -3.96 -9.88 1.83
CA PHE A 55 -4.68 -9.29 2.97
C PHE A 55 -6.18 -9.54 2.92
N GLU A 56 -6.84 -9.38 1.76
CA GLU A 56 -8.25 -9.68 1.62
C GLU A 56 -8.60 -11.13 1.97
N THR A 57 -7.77 -12.08 1.54
CA THR A 57 -7.96 -13.50 1.85
C THR A 57 -7.73 -13.77 3.34
N CYS A 58 -6.61 -13.29 3.89
CA CYS A 58 -6.27 -13.53 5.29
C CYS A 58 -7.28 -12.92 6.26
N LEU A 59 -7.68 -11.67 6.05
CA LEU A 59 -8.66 -10.98 6.91
C LEU A 59 -10.03 -11.66 6.86
N ARG A 60 -10.42 -12.21 5.71
CA ARG A 60 -11.65 -13.02 5.60
C ARG A 60 -11.54 -14.31 6.41
N ASN A 61 -10.40 -14.99 6.34
CA ASN A 61 -10.17 -16.24 7.08
C ASN A 61 -10.08 -16.01 8.60
N LEU A 62 -9.63 -14.85 9.03
CA LEU A 62 -9.49 -14.47 10.44
C LEU A 62 -10.74 -13.78 11.02
N TYR A 63 -11.78 -13.57 10.20
CA TYR A 63 -13.00 -12.87 10.60
C TYR A 63 -13.65 -13.49 11.83
N ASP A 64 -13.93 -14.79 11.82
CA ASP A 64 -14.68 -15.43 12.90
C ASP A 64 -13.93 -15.38 14.24
N LYS A 65 -12.60 -15.53 14.20
CA LYS A 65 -11.74 -15.54 15.38
C LYS A 65 -11.58 -14.15 16.01
N TYR A 66 -11.38 -13.12 15.19
CA TYR A 66 -11.00 -11.79 15.68
C TYR A 66 -12.08 -10.72 15.51
N GLN A 67 -13.18 -11.02 14.81
CA GLN A 67 -14.23 -10.06 14.46
C GLN A 67 -13.69 -8.82 13.73
N VAL A 68 -12.55 -8.96 13.03
CA VAL A 68 -11.92 -7.91 12.22
C VAL A 68 -12.76 -7.61 10.99
N ASP A 69 -12.86 -6.34 10.57
CA ASP A 69 -13.56 -6.02 9.32
C ASP A 69 -12.82 -6.63 8.09
N PRO A 70 -13.39 -7.59 7.35
CA PRO A 70 -12.70 -8.25 6.24
C PRO A 70 -12.54 -7.35 5.01
N THR A 71 -13.21 -6.19 4.98
CA THR A 71 -13.18 -5.24 3.86
C THR A 71 -12.13 -4.14 4.05
N ILE A 72 -11.46 -4.08 5.20
CA ILE A 72 -10.55 -2.98 5.53
C ILE A 72 -9.37 -2.86 4.56
N ALA A 73 -8.87 -3.98 4.01
CA ALA A 73 -7.81 -3.97 3.00
C ALA A 73 -8.20 -3.19 1.72
N ARG A 74 -9.50 -3.16 1.37
CA ARG A 74 -10.01 -2.40 0.20
C ARG A 74 -10.18 -0.92 0.46
N ARG A 75 -10.20 -0.52 1.74
CA ARG A 75 -10.43 0.85 2.19
C ARG A 75 -9.18 1.49 2.78
N LEU A 76 -8.02 0.85 2.61
CA LEU A 76 -6.74 1.47 2.96
C LEU A 76 -6.64 2.81 2.22
N PRO A 77 -6.17 3.88 2.89
CA PRO A 77 -6.11 5.22 2.31
C PRO A 77 -4.91 5.35 1.35
N MET A 78 -4.85 4.46 0.37
CA MET A 78 -3.81 4.39 -0.65
C MET A 78 -4.47 4.42 -2.02
N TYR A 79 -4.03 5.35 -2.87
CA TYR A 79 -4.49 5.47 -4.24
C TYR A 79 -3.30 5.66 -5.18
N PHE A 80 -3.07 4.66 -6.03
CA PHE A 80 -1.99 4.67 -7.02
C PHE A 80 -2.52 5.36 -8.28
N ARG A 81 -2.13 6.62 -8.45
CA ARG A 81 -2.57 7.45 -9.58
C ARG A 81 -1.88 7.04 -10.87
N THR A 82 -2.60 7.12 -11.98
CA THR A 82 -2.02 7.08 -13.32
C THR A 82 -1.23 8.36 -13.62
N MET A 83 -0.34 8.32 -14.62
CA MET A 83 0.37 9.52 -15.07
C MET A 83 -0.61 10.62 -15.52
N ASP A 84 -1.67 10.27 -16.22
CA ASP A 84 -2.67 11.23 -16.71
C ASP A 84 -3.38 11.97 -15.56
N GLU A 85 -3.73 11.27 -14.48
CA GLU A 85 -4.31 11.89 -13.28
C GLU A 85 -3.33 12.83 -12.57
N ILE A 86 -2.04 12.47 -12.53
CA ILE A 86 -0.98 13.30 -11.96
C ILE A 86 -0.83 14.58 -12.79
N LEU A 87 -0.73 14.46 -14.12
CA LEU A 87 -0.60 15.59 -15.03
C LEU A 87 -1.83 16.51 -14.98
N ALA A 88 -3.04 15.95 -14.96
CA ALA A 88 -4.28 16.72 -14.81
C ALA A 88 -4.27 17.58 -13.54
N SER A 89 -3.75 17.05 -12.44
CA SER A 89 -3.63 17.77 -11.18
C SER A 89 -2.59 18.91 -11.23
N ILE A 90 -1.49 18.72 -11.96
CA ILE A 90 -0.50 19.78 -12.19
C ILE A 90 -1.09 20.88 -13.08
N THR A 91 -1.82 20.53 -14.13
CA THR A 91 -2.50 21.49 -14.99
C THR A 91 -3.57 22.29 -14.24
N ALA A 92 -4.25 21.69 -13.27
CA ALA A 92 -5.29 22.36 -12.48
C ALA A 92 -4.76 23.51 -11.59
N VAL A 93 -3.48 23.50 -11.23
CA VAL A 93 -2.82 24.62 -10.52
C VAL A 93 -2.16 25.60 -11.47
N ASP A 94 -2.77 25.80 -12.64
CA ASP A 94 -2.33 26.60 -13.78
C ASP A 94 -1.42 27.79 -13.42
N SER A 95 -0.39 27.99 -14.24
CA SER A 95 0.62 29.06 -14.14
C SER A 95 1.47 29.09 -12.85
N LYS A 96 1.29 28.16 -11.90
CA LYS A 96 2.12 28.10 -10.67
C LYS A 96 3.39 27.26 -10.82
N TRP A 97 3.33 26.20 -11.63
CA TRP A 97 4.41 25.22 -11.76
C TRP A 97 4.68 24.91 -13.22
N ALA A 98 5.97 24.86 -13.59
CA ALA A 98 6.43 24.28 -14.84
C ALA A 98 6.92 22.86 -14.59
N LEU A 99 6.36 21.88 -15.30
CA LEU A 99 6.88 20.52 -15.32
C LEU A 99 8.16 20.48 -16.16
N LYS A 100 9.30 20.20 -15.54
CA LYS A 100 10.60 20.10 -16.20
C LYS A 100 10.88 18.70 -16.71
N SER A 101 10.59 17.69 -15.90
CA SER A 101 10.78 16.29 -16.24
C SER A 101 9.81 15.40 -15.47
N HIS A 102 9.51 14.24 -16.04
CA HIS A 102 8.83 13.16 -15.33
C HIS A 102 9.37 11.81 -15.78
N HIS A 103 9.48 10.87 -14.84
CA HIS A 103 9.96 9.52 -15.09
C HIS A 103 9.13 8.50 -14.31
N ALA A 104 8.73 7.43 -14.99
CA ALA A 104 8.18 6.25 -14.33
C ALA A 104 9.33 5.29 -13.99
N LEU A 105 9.42 4.89 -12.73
CA LEU A 105 10.47 4.04 -12.18
C LEU A 105 9.83 2.76 -11.64
N PRO A 106 9.81 1.65 -12.41
CA PRO A 106 9.37 0.36 -11.91
C PRO A 106 10.42 -0.19 -10.94
N LEU A 107 10.13 -0.13 -9.64
CA LEU A 107 10.99 -0.60 -8.57
C LEU A 107 10.40 -1.85 -7.93
N MET A 108 10.95 -2.98 -8.34
CA MET A 108 10.63 -4.27 -7.78
C MET A 108 11.37 -4.51 -6.46
N HIS A 109 10.79 -5.32 -5.60
CA HIS A 109 11.44 -5.73 -4.38
C HIS A 109 12.78 -6.42 -4.66
N THR A 110 13.85 -6.03 -3.95
CA THR A 110 15.24 -6.42 -4.25
C THR A 110 15.53 -7.92 -4.16
N LEU A 111 14.69 -8.65 -3.44
CA LEU A 111 14.80 -10.11 -3.31
C LEU A 111 14.02 -10.88 -4.38
N TRP A 112 13.28 -10.20 -5.25
CA TRP A 112 12.75 -10.84 -6.43
C TRP A 112 13.88 -11.00 -7.44
N SER A 113 14.18 -12.24 -7.79
CA SER A 113 15.01 -12.60 -8.95
C SER A 113 14.49 -13.94 -9.46
N PRO A 114 14.14 -14.05 -10.75
CA PRO A 114 13.63 -15.29 -11.30
C PRO A 114 14.69 -16.39 -11.24
N GLU A 115 15.96 -16.06 -11.43
CA GLU A 115 17.06 -17.01 -11.34
C GLU A 115 17.25 -17.57 -9.92
N VAL A 116 16.99 -16.75 -8.90
CA VAL A 116 17.08 -17.14 -7.49
C VAL A 116 15.82 -17.89 -7.05
N ILE A 117 14.65 -17.47 -7.51
CA ILE A 117 13.37 -18.09 -7.17
C ILE A 117 13.18 -19.41 -7.91
N GLU A 118 13.71 -19.57 -9.12
CA GLU A 118 13.66 -20.78 -9.93
C GLU A 118 14.98 -21.57 -9.90
N ALA A 119 15.70 -21.49 -8.78
CA ALA A 119 16.94 -22.23 -8.57
C ALA A 119 16.79 -23.73 -8.89
N SER A 120 17.87 -24.35 -9.35
CA SER A 120 17.87 -25.69 -9.94
C SER A 120 17.52 -26.83 -8.98
N SER A 121 17.63 -26.63 -7.67
CA SER A 121 17.20 -27.60 -6.66
C SER A 121 15.93 -27.16 -5.93
N GLU A 122 15.08 -28.13 -5.56
CA GLU A 122 13.81 -27.86 -4.88
C GLU A 122 14.02 -27.12 -3.55
N ASP A 123 15.00 -27.57 -2.75
CA ASP A 123 15.28 -26.97 -1.44
C ASP A 123 15.74 -25.51 -1.56
N ALA A 124 16.58 -25.20 -2.56
CA ALA A 124 17.04 -23.84 -2.80
C ALA A 124 15.89 -22.94 -3.26
N ARG A 125 15.03 -23.46 -4.15
CA ARG A 125 13.82 -22.78 -4.62
C ARG A 125 12.87 -22.46 -3.46
N MET A 126 12.58 -23.44 -2.61
CA MET A 126 11.71 -23.24 -1.45
C MET A 126 12.27 -22.22 -0.47
N LEU A 127 13.59 -22.27 -0.19
CA LEU A 127 14.26 -21.29 0.66
C LEU A 127 14.20 -19.88 0.07
N ALA A 128 14.43 -19.73 -1.24
CA ALA A 128 14.37 -18.45 -1.94
C ALA A 128 12.95 -17.86 -1.91
N ARG A 129 11.93 -18.67 -2.21
CA ARG A 129 10.52 -18.26 -2.15
C ARG A 129 10.10 -17.85 -0.75
N LYS A 130 10.51 -18.60 0.27
CA LYS A 130 10.25 -18.25 1.67
C LYS A 130 10.90 -16.92 2.04
N ARG A 131 12.17 -16.70 1.68
CA ARG A 131 12.87 -15.44 1.95
C ARG A 131 12.21 -14.25 1.25
N TYR A 132 11.79 -14.43 -0.01
CA TYR A 132 11.04 -13.41 -0.74
C TYR A 132 9.72 -13.08 -0.03
N THR A 133 8.96 -14.12 0.32
CA THR A 133 7.70 -14.03 1.05
C THR A 133 7.86 -13.31 2.39
N ASP A 134 8.83 -13.70 3.21
CA ASP A 134 9.11 -13.09 4.51
C ASP A 134 9.35 -11.58 4.40
N THR A 135 10.02 -11.16 3.32
CA THR A 135 10.38 -9.75 3.15
C THR A 135 9.22 -8.94 2.59
N VAL A 136 8.44 -9.49 1.65
CA VAL A 136 7.19 -8.87 1.19
C VAL A 136 6.20 -8.73 2.35
N ALA A 137 6.04 -9.77 3.17
CA ALA A 137 5.20 -9.74 4.36
C ALA A 137 5.65 -8.66 5.34
N GLY A 138 6.95 -8.61 5.66
CA GLY A 138 7.52 -7.60 6.55
C GLY A 138 7.26 -6.17 6.07
N PHE A 139 7.49 -5.89 4.78
CA PHE A 139 7.20 -4.60 4.18
C PHE A 139 5.71 -4.23 4.25
N ALA A 140 4.84 -5.15 3.82
CA ALA A 140 3.41 -4.92 3.73
C ALA A 140 2.75 -4.70 5.09
N LEU A 141 3.10 -5.54 6.07
CA LEU A 141 2.59 -5.47 7.44
C LEU A 141 3.09 -4.21 8.13
N ALA A 142 4.35 -3.81 7.92
CA ALA A 142 4.85 -2.54 8.47
C ALA A 142 4.07 -1.32 7.95
N ALA A 143 3.61 -1.36 6.69
CA ALA A 143 2.85 -0.26 6.10
C ALA A 143 1.37 -0.24 6.51
N CYS A 144 0.75 -1.41 6.74
CA CYS A 144 -0.71 -1.54 6.84
C CYS A 144 -1.25 -2.05 8.18
N SER A 145 -0.41 -2.59 9.07
CA SER A 145 -0.86 -3.31 10.28
C SER A 145 -1.77 -2.50 11.18
N GLN A 146 -1.46 -1.21 11.37
CA GLN A 146 -2.25 -0.34 12.24
C GLN A 146 -3.70 -0.24 11.77
N PHE A 147 -3.94 -0.13 10.45
CA PHE A 147 -5.30 -0.12 9.92
C PHE A 147 -6.04 -1.40 10.28
N PHE A 148 -5.38 -2.56 10.18
CA PHE A 148 -6.01 -3.83 10.52
C PHE A 148 -6.30 -3.98 12.01
N ILE A 149 -5.41 -3.47 12.86
CA ILE A 149 -5.62 -3.38 14.32
C ILE A 149 -6.83 -2.48 14.62
N ASP A 150 -6.92 -1.31 13.98
CA ASP A 150 -8.04 -0.39 14.15
C ASP A 150 -9.37 -0.97 13.62
N GLY A 151 -9.29 -1.95 12.71
CA GLY A 151 -10.42 -2.71 12.21
C GLY A 151 -10.91 -3.83 13.12
N LEU A 152 -10.22 -4.10 14.24
CA LEU A 152 -10.69 -5.03 15.26
C LEU A 152 -11.90 -4.42 15.98
N LYS A 153 -13.02 -5.16 16.00
CA LYS A 153 -14.16 -4.73 16.80
C LYS A 153 -13.89 -5.01 18.29
N PRO A 154 -14.28 -4.10 19.20
CA PRO A 154 -14.30 -4.43 20.62
C PRO A 154 -15.14 -5.69 20.81
N GLN A 155 -14.58 -6.73 21.43
CA GLN A 155 -15.39 -7.86 21.83
C GLN A 155 -16.30 -7.39 22.96
N ASP A 156 -17.61 -7.50 22.75
CA ASP A 156 -18.70 -7.03 23.62
C ASP A 156 -18.81 -7.83 24.95
N ASN A 157 -17.68 -8.21 25.52
CA ASN A 157 -17.63 -8.88 26.81
C ASN A 157 -17.69 -7.84 27.92
N ARG A 158 -18.89 -7.71 28.48
CA ARG A 158 -19.22 -6.98 29.71
C ARG A 158 -18.11 -7.07 30.76
N GLY A 159 -17.39 -5.98 30.96
CA GLY A 159 -16.38 -5.83 32.00
C GLY A 159 -15.19 -5.07 31.45
N GLN A 160 -14.55 -4.24 32.26
CA GLN A 160 -13.29 -3.57 31.91
C GLN A 160 -12.34 -4.60 31.31
N THR A 161 -12.14 -4.57 29.99
CA THR A 161 -11.00 -5.23 29.37
C THR A 161 -9.77 -4.61 30.01
N LEU A 162 -9.02 -5.42 30.75
CA LEU A 162 -7.73 -5.01 31.27
C LEU A 162 -6.85 -4.70 30.05
N GLU A 163 -6.10 -3.61 30.10
CA GLU A 163 -5.22 -3.14 29.02
C GLU A 163 -4.33 -4.28 28.47
N ASP A 164 -3.91 -5.19 29.34
CA ASP A 164 -3.15 -6.40 29.03
C ASP A 164 -3.88 -7.40 28.11
N ASP A 165 -5.20 -7.54 28.24
CA ASP A 165 -5.99 -8.44 27.39
C ASP A 165 -6.15 -7.88 25.97
N GLU A 166 -6.24 -6.54 25.84
CA GLU A 166 -6.29 -5.87 24.53
C GLU A 166 -4.94 -5.95 23.82
N ILE A 167 -3.83 -5.74 24.55
CA ILE A 167 -2.48 -5.92 24.01
C ILE A 167 -2.29 -7.35 23.52
N ARG A 168 -2.64 -8.36 24.34
CA ARG A 168 -2.52 -9.77 23.97
C ARG A 168 -3.36 -10.11 22.73
N LEU A 169 -4.58 -9.58 22.63
CA LEU A 169 -5.43 -9.79 21.46
C LEU A 169 -4.79 -9.24 20.18
N LYS A 170 -4.23 -8.02 20.24
CA LYS A 170 -3.54 -7.40 19.10
C LYS A 170 -2.30 -8.19 18.70
N GLU A 171 -1.50 -8.63 19.66
CA GLU A 171 -0.31 -9.46 19.40
C GLU A 171 -0.68 -10.81 18.77
N GLU A 172 -1.70 -11.48 19.29
CA GLU A 172 -2.18 -12.75 18.74
C GLU A 172 -2.73 -12.55 17.32
N PHE A 173 -3.56 -11.52 17.11
CA PHE A 173 -4.07 -11.16 15.78
C PHE A 173 -2.94 -10.91 14.78
N MET A 174 -1.94 -10.12 15.16
CA MET A 174 -0.82 -9.81 14.28
C MET A 174 0.04 -11.04 13.97
N THR A 175 0.20 -11.96 14.93
CA THR A 175 0.90 -13.23 14.73
C THR A 175 0.16 -14.12 13.72
N ASP A 176 -1.15 -14.25 13.89
CA ASP A 176 -1.99 -15.05 13.01
C ASP A 176 -2.09 -14.44 11.62
N LEU A 177 -2.28 -13.12 11.52
CA LEU A 177 -2.30 -12.40 10.24
C LEU A 177 -0.98 -12.53 9.50
N THR A 178 0.14 -12.43 10.20
CA THR A 178 1.48 -12.59 9.60
C THR A 178 1.67 -14.00 9.05
N THR A 179 1.29 -15.01 9.84
CA THR A 179 1.38 -16.42 9.42
C THR A 179 0.48 -16.69 8.21
N ALA A 180 -0.79 -16.30 8.29
CA ALA A 180 -1.76 -16.47 7.21
C ALA A 180 -1.32 -15.74 5.92
N PHE A 181 -0.76 -14.54 6.05
CA PHE A 181 -0.25 -13.78 4.90
C PHE A 181 0.90 -14.52 4.23
N LYS A 182 1.87 -15.00 5.01
CA LYS A 182 3.04 -15.71 4.47
C LYS A 182 2.62 -16.99 3.77
N ASP A 183 1.70 -17.74 4.35
CA ASP A 183 1.21 -18.98 3.76
C ASP A 183 0.46 -18.70 2.44
N GLU A 184 -0.45 -17.72 2.44
CA GLU A 184 -1.19 -17.33 1.22
C GLU A 184 -0.25 -16.80 0.13
N PHE A 185 0.68 -15.91 0.48
CA PHE A 185 1.61 -15.35 -0.49
C PHE A 185 2.54 -16.41 -1.06
N LEU A 186 3.07 -17.30 -0.20
CA LEU A 186 3.94 -18.39 -0.64
C LEU A 186 3.22 -19.34 -1.60
N HIS A 187 1.95 -19.62 -1.34
CA HIS A 187 1.13 -20.53 -2.15
C HIS A 187 0.71 -19.90 -3.48
N SER A 188 0.17 -18.68 -3.44
CA SER A 188 -0.57 -18.09 -4.55
C SER A 188 0.21 -17.03 -5.33
N HIS A 189 1.23 -16.41 -4.71
CA HIS A 189 1.85 -15.18 -5.21
C HIS A 189 3.39 -15.19 -5.18
N CYS A 190 4.04 -16.31 -4.85
CA CYS A 190 5.50 -16.35 -4.68
C CYS A 190 6.31 -16.10 -5.96
N MET A 191 5.65 -16.11 -7.12
CA MET A 191 6.23 -15.79 -8.43
C MET A 191 5.86 -14.38 -8.92
N ASP A 192 4.91 -13.70 -8.26
CA ASP A 192 4.45 -12.38 -8.68
C ASP A 192 5.54 -11.32 -8.45
N LYS A 193 5.61 -10.34 -9.35
CA LYS A 193 6.50 -9.19 -9.23
C LYS A 193 5.91 -8.15 -8.29
N VAL A 194 6.22 -8.24 -7.00
CA VAL A 194 5.79 -7.24 -6.01
C VAL A 194 6.78 -6.08 -5.93
N GLY A 195 6.25 -4.87 -5.91
CA GLY A 195 6.97 -3.62 -5.71
C GLY A 195 6.08 -2.43 -6.03
N PHE A 196 6.68 -1.31 -6.41
CA PHE A 196 5.96 -0.11 -6.84
C PHE A 196 6.51 0.40 -8.15
N THR A 197 5.62 0.89 -9.01
CA THR A 197 6.00 1.94 -9.94
C THR A 197 5.96 3.27 -9.20
N TYR A 198 7.06 4.02 -9.25
CA TYR A 198 7.10 5.39 -8.76
C TYR A 198 7.05 6.36 -9.93
N THR A 199 6.30 7.43 -9.78
CA THR A 199 6.41 8.61 -10.64
C THR A 199 7.30 9.64 -9.96
N LEU A 200 8.43 9.92 -10.58
CA LEU A 200 9.33 11.01 -10.22
C LEU A 200 9.00 12.23 -11.08
N LEU A 201 8.76 13.37 -10.44
CA LEU A 201 8.43 14.64 -11.07
C LEU A 201 9.45 15.69 -10.65
N GLU A 202 9.85 16.52 -11.60
CA GLU A 202 10.60 17.73 -11.35
C GLU A 202 9.74 18.94 -11.75
N LEU A 203 9.40 19.76 -10.77
CA LEU A 203 8.59 20.96 -10.93
C LEU A 203 9.43 22.19 -10.61
N GLU A 204 9.38 23.21 -11.46
CA GLU A 204 9.94 24.54 -11.18
C GLU A 204 8.80 25.50 -10.85
N ARG A 205 8.98 26.28 -9.79
CA ARG A 205 8.04 27.35 -9.45
C ARG A 205 8.17 28.50 -10.45
N LEU A 206 7.03 28.91 -11.01
CA LEU A 206 6.91 30.08 -11.89
C LEU A 206 6.85 31.41 -11.11
#